data_AF-A0A846PXA6-F1
#
_entry.id   AF-A0A846PXA6-F1
#
_cell.length_a   1.000
_cell.length_b   1.000
_cell.length_c   1.000
_cell.angle_alpha   90.00
_cell.angle_beta   90.00
_cell.angle_gamma   90.00
#
_symmetry.space_group_name_H-M   'P 1'
#
loop_
_entity.id
_entity.type
_entity.pdbx_description
1 polymer ?
#
loop_
_entity_poly.entity_id
_entity_poly.type
_entity_poly.pdbx_seq_one_letter_code
_entity_poly.pdbx_strand_id
1 'polypeptide(L)'
;MDYADPNQLRQLEQIEAVKKQLLNKMLSKEAFERLGRVRSVNPELASQAELYLLQIYQSGKLKDTVSDQQMKEILRLLSEKRDFKIMKK
;
A
#
# COMPACT_ATOMS: atom_id res chain seq x y z
N MET A 1 -6.12 -38.20 -18.28
CA MET A 1 -5.26 -37.59 -17.24
C MET A 1 -5.04 -36.16 -17.70
N ASP A 2 -5.50 -35.22 -16.89
CA ASP A 2 -5.81 -33.82 -17.23
C ASP A 2 -4.56 -33.05 -17.72
N TYR A 3 -4.52 -32.71 -19.01
CA TYR A 3 -3.46 -31.87 -19.56
C TYR A 3 -3.81 -30.43 -19.24
N ALA A 4 -3.34 -29.93 -18.09
CA ALA A 4 -3.34 -28.50 -17.83
C ALA A 4 -2.42 -27.81 -18.85
N ASP A 5 -3.00 -27.12 -19.83
CA ASP A 5 -2.32 -26.35 -20.86
C ASP A 5 -1.22 -25.43 -20.27
N PRO A 6 0.08 -25.68 -20.53
CA PRO A 6 1.18 -24.88 -19.95
C PRO A 6 1.23 -23.44 -20.46
N ASN A 7 0.45 -23.09 -21.48
CA ASN A 7 0.36 -21.73 -22.02
C ASN A 7 -0.50 -20.79 -21.15
N GLN A 8 -1.53 -21.31 -20.46
CA GLN A 8 -2.36 -20.48 -19.58
C GLN A 8 -1.64 -20.09 -18.30
N LEU A 9 -0.80 -20.99 -17.77
CA LEU A 9 -0.02 -20.71 -16.55
C LEU A 9 0.94 -19.53 -16.76
N ARG A 10 1.66 -19.52 -17.90
CA ARG A 10 2.59 -18.43 -18.21
C ARG A 10 1.90 -17.07 -18.33
N GLN A 11 0.71 -16.99 -18.94
CA GLN A 11 0.03 -15.70 -19.08
C GLN A 11 -0.42 -15.13 -17.73
N LEU A 12 -0.85 -15.99 -16.80
CA LEU A 12 -1.26 -15.59 -15.46
C LEU A 12 -0.06 -15.05 -14.65
N GLU A 13 1.08 -15.75 -14.71
CA GLU A 13 2.31 -15.34 -14.03
C GLU A 13 2.83 -13.97 -14.53
N GLN A 14 2.70 -13.70 -15.83
CA GLN A 14 3.14 -12.43 -16.42
C GLN A 14 2.27 -11.25 -15.92
N ILE A 15 0.96 -11.45 -15.81
CA ILE A 15 0.03 -10.42 -15.32
C ILE A 15 0.28 -10.12 -13.84
N GLU A 16 0.54 -11.14 -13.03
CA GLU A 16 0.88 -10.98 -11.61
C GLU A 16 2.23 -10.28 -11.41
N ALA A 17 3.24 -10.62 -12.22
CA ALA A 17 4.54 -9.97 -12.18
C ALA A 17 4.44 -8.49 -12.54
N VAL A 18 3.71 -8.13 -13.60
CA VAL A 18 3.50 -6.74 -14.01
C VAL A 18 2.75 -5.95 -12.94
N LYS A 19 1.72 -6.54 -12.32
CA LYS A 19 1.01 -5.91 -11.19
C LYS A 19 1.90 -5.72 -9.97
N LYS A 20 2.68 -6.73 -9.57
CA LYS A 20 3.63 -6.62 -8.44
C LYS A 20 4.75 -5.62 -8.72
N GLN A 21 5.22 -5.54 -9.97
CA GLN A 21 6.20 -4.54 -10.40
C GLN A 21 5.61 -3.13 -10.33
N LEU A 22 4.36 -2.94 -10.78
CA LEU A 22 3.69 -1.65 -10.71
C LEU A 22 3.42 -1.22 -9.25
N LEU A 23 3.00 -2.15 -8.40
CA LEU A 23 2.81 -1.92 -6.96
C LEU A 23 4.14 -1.61 -6.24
N ASN A 24 5.22 -2.35 -6.52
CA ASN A 24 6.57 -2.02 -6.04
C ASN A 24 7.10 -0.70 -6.61
N LYS A 25 6.66 -0.31 -7.81
CA LYS A 25 6.96 1.01 -8.38
C LYS A 25 6.12 2.13 -7.77
N MET A 26 5.06 1.82 -7.01
CA MET A 26 4.27 2.82 -6.30
C MET A 26 4.62 2.91 -4.82
N LEU A 27 5.05 1.81 -4.20
CA LEU A 27 5.53 1.79 -2.82
C LEU A 27 7.00 1.39 -2.79
N SER A 28 7.84 2.24 -2.20
CA SER A 28 9.21 1.86 -1.91
C SER A 28 9.22 0.69 -0.90
N LYS A 29 10.25 -0.15 -0.97
CA LYS A 29 10.42 -1.30 -0.07
C LYS A 29 10.31 -0.90 1.41
N GLU A 30 10.86 0.26 1.75
CA GLU A 30 10.81 0.82 3.09
C GLU A 30 9.40 1.24 3.52
N ALA A 31 8.61 1.80 2.60
CA ALA A 31 7.22 2.19 2.89
C ALA A 31 6.32 0.97 3.12
N PHE A 32 6.53 -0.13 2.37
CA PHE A 32 5.83 -1.39 2.59
C PHE A 32 6.18 -2.01 3.95
N GLU A 33 7.47 -2.04 4.31
CA GLU A 33 7.90 -2.51 5.64
C GLU A 33 7.34 -1.63 6.77
N ARG A 34 7.33 -0.30 6.59
CA ARG A 34 6.77 0.66 7.56
C ARG A 34 5.28 0.45 7.74
N LEU A 35 4.52 0.31 6.65
CA LEU A 35 3.08 -0.01 6.71
C LEU A 35 2.86 -1.33 7.46
N GLY A 36 3.67 -2.36 7.20
CA GLY A 36 3.61 -3.64 7.90
C GLY A 36 3.85 -3.52 9.41
N ARG A 37 4.89 -2.78 9.82
CA ARG A 37 5.17 -2.50 11.24
C ARG A 37 4.04 -1.71 11.90
N VAL A 38 3.55 -0.67 11.24
CA VAL A 38 2.43 0.14 11.75
C VAL A 38 1.16 -0.69 11.85
N ARG A 39 0.87 -1.55 10.88
CA ARG A 39 -0.33 -2.40 10.92
C ARG A 39 -0.34 -3.32 12.15
N SER A 40 0.82 -3.82 12.58
CA SER A 40 0.94 -4.61 13.80
C SER A 40 0.72 -3.81 15.08
N VAL A 41 1.08 -2.52 15.10
CA VAL A 41 0.93 -1.67 16.28
C VAL A 41 -0.43 -0.99 16.34
N ASN A 42 -0.89 -0.46 15.21
CA ASN A 42 -2.14 0.26 15.01
C ASN A 42 -2.70 0.00 13.59
N PRO A 43 -3.51 -1.06 13.41
CA PRO A 43 -4.04 -1.45 12.09
C PRO A 43 -4.92 -0.36 11.47
N GLU A 44 -5.62 0.39 12.30
CA GLU A 44 -6.57 1.41 11.89
C GLU A 44 -5.85 2.67 11.33
N LEU A 45 -4.61 2.92 11.77
CA LEU A 45 -3.71 3.96 11.24
C LEU A 45 -3.15 3.52 9.88
N ALA A 46 -2.80 2.22 9.75
CA ALA A 46 -2.39 1.63 8.48
C ALA A 46 -3.51 1.72 7.42
N SER A 47 -4.77 1.43 7.79
CA SER A 47 -5.91 1.56 6.87
C SER A 47 -6.13 3.00 6.37
N GLN A 48 -5.93 4.00 7.23
CA GLN A 48 -6.00 5.41 6.83
C GLN A 48 -4.84 5.79 5.90
N ALA A 49 -3.64 5.29 6.17
CA ALA A 49 -2.50 5.51 5.30
C ALA A 49 -2.69 4.86 3.93
N GLU A 50 -3.22 3.63 3.88
CA GLU A 50 -3.60 2.96 2.62
C GLU A 50 -4.63 3.77 1.83
N LEU A 51 -5.72 4.23 2.47
CA LEU A 51 -6.74 5.07 1.82
C LEU A 51 -6.14 6.35 1.25
N TYR A 52 -5.26 7.01 2.00
CA TYR A 52 -4.60 8.22 1.54
C TYR A 52 -3.72 7.93 0.30
N LEU A 53 -2.89 6.89 0.36
CA LEU A 53 -2.06 6.45 -0.76
C LEU A 53 -2.87 6.14 -2.02
N LEU A 54 -4.02 5.48 -1.84
CA LEU A 54 -4.94 5.14 -2.91
C LEU A 54 -5.55 6.40 -3.54
N GLN A 55 -5.87 7.42 -2.72
CA GLN A 55 -6.40 8.71 -3.17
C GLN A 55 -5.38 9.51 -4.01
N ILE A 56 -4.12 9.59 -3.57
CA ILE A 56 -3.06 10.27 -4.33
C ILE A 56 -2.72 9.53 -5.63
N TYR A 57 -2.78 8.19 -5.59
CA TYR A 57 -2.59 7.35 -6.78
C TYR A 57 -3.70 7.54 -7.82
N GLN A 58 -4.97 7.45 -7.41
CA GLN A 58 -6.12 7.69 -8.29
C GLN A 58 -6.15 9.10 -8.86
N SER A 59 -5.71 10.09 -8.09
CA SER A 59 -5.65 11.47 -8.55
C SER A 59 -4.59 11.70 -9.64
N GLY A 60 -3.79 10.69 -10.01
CA GLY A 60 -2.71 10.79 -11.00
C GLY A 60 -1.54 11.69 -10.54
N LYS A 61 -1.61 12.19 -9.30
CA LYS A 61 -0.56 12.98 -8.66
C LYS A 61 0.60 12.10 -8.19
N LEU A 62 0.36 10.80 -8.01
CA LEU A 62 1.39 9.82 -7.71
C LEU A 62 2.05 9.34 -9.02
N LYS A 63 2.95 10.16 -9.55
CA LYS A 63 3.91 9.72 -10.58
C LYS A 63 5.14 9.02 -9.98
N ASP A 64 5.33 9.16 -8.68
CA ASP A 64 6.54 8.77 -7.96
C ASP A 64 6.24 7.78 -6.83
N THR A 65 7.21 6.89 -6.57
CA THR A 65 7.20 5.93 -5.47
C THR A 65 6.95 6.63 -4.13
N VAL A 66 6.05 6.09 -3.32
CA VAL A 66 5.86 6.47 -1.92
C VAL A 66 7.09 6.01 -1.15
N SER A 67 7.91 6.96 -0.76
CA SER A 67 9.12 6.73 0.04
C SER A 67 8.80 6.65 1.53
N ASP A 68 9.74 6.14 2.34
CA ASP A 68 9.61 6.06 3.81
C ASP A 68 9.26 7.42 4.43
N GLN A 69 9.85 8.51 3.92
CA GLN A 69 9.57 9.86 4.41
C GLN A 69 8.11 10.27 4.21
N GLN A 70 7.55 10.06 3.02
CA GLN A 70 6.14 10.35 2.73
C GLN A 70 5.24 9.48 3.60
N MET A 71 5.57 8.20 3.74
CA MET A 71 4.86 7.28 4.63
C MET A 71 4.90 7.78 6.08
N LYS A 72 6.06 8.24 6.56
CA LYS A 72 6.25 8.80 7.91
C LYS A 72 5.42 10.04 8.13
N GLU A 73 5.44 10.97 7.17
CA GLU A 73 4.67 12.21 7.22
C GLU A 73 3.18 11.91 7.28
N ILE A 74 2.67 11.03 6.41
CA ILE A 74 1.27 10.58 6.42
C ILE A 74 0.92 9.95 7.77
N LEU A 75 1.73 9.02 8.24
CA LEU A 75 1.53 8.36 9.53
C LEU A 75 1.56 9.34 10.69
N ARG A 76 2.45 10.33 10.67
CA ARG A 76 2.55 11.38 11.67
C ARG A 76 1.31 12.27 11.67
N LEU A 77 0.90 12.74 10.50
CA LEU A 77 -0.32 13.55 10.32
C LEU A 77 -1.59 12.79 10.74
N LEU A 78 -1.66 11.49 10.46
CA LEU A 78 -2.78 10.63 10.84
C LEU A 78 -2.75 10.26 12.33
N SER A 79 -1.55 10.07 12.91
CA SER A 79 -1.39 9.82 14.35
C SER A 79 -1.79 11.05 15.15
N GLU A 80 -1.27 12.24 14.82
CA GLU A 80 -1.64 13.50 15.50
C GLU A 80 -3.14 13.80 15.39
N LYS A 81 -3.79 13.42 14.27
CA LYS A 81 -5.25 13.54 14.12
C LYS A 81 -6.05 12.52 14.93
N ARG A 82 -5.46 11.38 15.31
CA ARG A 82 -6.11 10.37 16.16
C ARG A 82 -6.17 10.78 17.62
N ASP A 83 -5.17 11.50 18.12
CA ASP A 83 -5.20 12.07 19.48
C ASP A 83 -6.42 12.98 19.72
N PHE A 84 -7.04 13.49 18.65
CA PHE A 84 -8.24 14.34 18.72
C PHE A 84 -9.58 13.63 18.45
N LYS A 85 -9.61 12.33 18.16
CA LYS A 85 -10.90 11.63 17.92
C LYS A 85 -11.45 11.06 19.21
N ILE A 86 -12.00 12.01 19.99
CA ILE A 86 -13.04 11.88 21.00
C ILE A 86 -13.77 10.53 20.94
N MET A 87 -13.66 9.81 22.05
CA MET A 87 -14.57 8.73 22.46
C MET A 87 -16.01 9.10 22.11
N LYS A 88 -16.63 8.37 21.17
CA LYS A 88 -18.09 8.32 21.14
C LYS A 88 -18.55 7.17 22.03
N LYS A 89 -19.26 7.61 23.07
CA LYS A 89 -20.09 6.89 24.04
C LYS A 89 -21.00 5.84 23.40
#